data_AF-A0A942FCY5-F1
#
_entry.id   AF-A0A942FCY5-F1
#
_cell.length_a   1.000
_cell.length_b   1.000
_cell.length_c   1.000
_cell.angle_alpha   90.00
_cell.angle_beta   90.00
_cell.angle_gamma   90.00
#
_symmetry.space_group_name_H-M   'P 1'
#
loop_
_entity.id
_entity.type
_entity.pdbx_description
1 polymer ?
#
loop_
_entity_poly.entity_id
_entity_poly.type
_entity_poly.pdbx_seq_one_letter_code
_entity_poly.pdbx_strand_id
1 'polypeptide(L)' 'MITYKVFLKNGDFAKEDLIGVLAERRKGLRGETQIKSGLEWANLFFGDLVEDRHAIFIVPDELRPSDFIDIP' A
#
# COMPACT_ATOMS: atom_id res chain seq x y z
N MET A 1 12.55 -8.74 1.35
CA MET A 1 11.40 -9.04 0.47
C MET A 1 10.29 -8.30 1.13
N ILE A 2 9.82 -7.24 0.50
CA ILE A 2 8.88 -6.34 1.13
C ILE A 2 7.48 -6.89 0.90
N THR A 3 6.70 -7.03 1.96
CA THR A 3 5.31 -7.45 1.85
C THR A 3 4.43 -6.25 2.14
N TYR A 4 3.44 -5.98 1.30
CA TYR A 4 2.46 -4.93 1.45
C TYR A 4 1.07 -5.55 1.60
N LYS A 5 0.36 -5.18 2.65
CA LYS A 5 -1.08 -5.44 2.77
C LYS A 5 -1.81 -4.34 2.03
N VAL A 6 -2.68 -4.72 1.11
CA VAL A 6 -3.45 -3.80 0.26
C VAL A 6 -4.87 -3.74 0.78
N PHE A 7 -5.34 -2.54 1.05
CA PHE A 7 -6.65 -2.30 1.61
C PHE A 7 -7.46 -1.38 0.69
N LEU A 8 -8.77 -1.52 0.76
CA LEU A 8 -9.73 -0.65 0.09
C LEU A 8 -10.54 0.13 1.12
N LYS A 9 -10.57 1.46 0.94
CA LYS A 9 -11.40 2.36 1.74
C LYS A 9 -12.80 2.37 1.16
N ASN A 10 -13.68 1.54 1.70
CA ASN A 10 -15.09 1.69 1.38
C ASN A 10 -15.66 2.94 2.07
N GLY A 11 -16.53 3.68 1.36
CA GLY A 11 -17.03 5.00 1.76
C GLY A 11 -17.68 5.08 3.15
N ASP A 12 -18.04 3.94 3.74
CA ASP A 12 -18.37 3.80 5.15
C ASP A 12 -17.09 3.78 6.00
N PHE A 13 -16.60 4.98 6.32
CA PHE A 13 -15.49 5.46 7.17
C PHE A 13 -14.82 4.56 8.26
N ALA A 14 -15.23 3.32 8.48
CA ALA A 14 -14.67 2.40 9.48
C ALA A 14 -14.29 1.01 8.95
N LYS A 15 -14.60 0.65 7.71
CA LYS A 15 -14.23 -0.67 7.15
C LYS A 15 -13.13 -0.56 6.09
N GLU A 16 -11.95 -0.97 6.50
CA GLU A 16 -10.80 -1.24 5.64
C GLU A 16 -10.90 -2.70 5.22
N ASP A 17 -11.24 -2.96 3.95
CA ASP A 17 -11.31 -4.33 3.45
C ASP A 17 -9.95 -4.74 2.90
N LEU A 18 -9.36 -5.83 3.42
CA LEU A 18 -8.10 -6.35 2.93
C LEU A 18 -8.36 -7.05 1.58
N ILE A 19 -8.02 -6.37 0.49
CA ILE A 19 -8.24 -6.90 -0.86
C ILE A 19 -7.11 -7.81 -1.33
N GLY A 20 -5.93 -7.75 -0.69
CA GLY A 20 -4.85 -8.67 -1.02
C GLY A 20 -3.50 -8.33 -0.38
N VAL A 21 -2.50 -9.13 -0.73
CA VAL A 21 -1.12 -8.96 -0.29
C VAL A 21 -0.20 -8.93 -1.51
N LEU A 22 0.64 -7.90 -1.59
CA LEU A 22 1.69 -7.77 -2.60
C LEU A 22 3.03 -8.08 -1.98
N ALA A 23 3.82 -8.91 -2.65
CA ALA A 23 5.18 -9.18 -2.24
C ALA A 23 6.17 -8.68 -3.29
N GLU A 24 6.90 -7.62 -2.95
CA GLU A 24 7.94 -7.06 -3.79
C GLU A 24 9.30 -7.69 -3.47
N ARG A 25 9.88 -8.31 -4.50
CA ARG A 25 11.19 -8.96 -4.43
C ARG A 25 12.34 -8.09 -4.93
N ARG A 26 12.08 -6.86 -5.39
CA ARG A 26 13.11 -5.98 -5.95
C ARG A 26 14.11 -5.54 -4.88
N LYS A 27 15.38 -5.45 -5.28
CA LYS A 27 16.54 -5.14 -4.42
C LYS A 27 16.86 -3.64 -4.31
N GLY A 28 15.95 -2.77 -4.70
CA GLY A 28 16.13 -1.32 -4.64
C GLY A 28 14.94 -0.57 -5.22
N LEU A 29 14.44 0.40 -4.47
CA LEU A 29 13.25 1.20 -4.80
C LEU A 29 13.54 2.31 -5.83
N ARG A 30 14.69 2.25 -6.55
CA ARG A 30 15.13 3.28 -7.53
C ARG A 30 15.07 4.73 -7.04
N GLY A 31 15.20 4.95 -5.72
CA GLY A 31 15.10 6.28 -5.11
C GLY A 31 13.67 6.69 -4.69
N GLU A 32 12.70 5.80 -4.86
CA GLU A 32 11.33 5.96 -4.38
C GLU A 32 11.17 5.42 -2.95
N THR A 33 10.18 5.94 -2.22
CA THR A 33 9.84 5.37 -0.91
C THR A 33 9.11 4.05 -1.11
N GLN A 34 9.26 3.16 -0.13
CA GLN A 34 8.58 1.87 -0.08
C GLN A 34 7.07 2.02 -0.25
N ILE A 35 6.49 3.06 0.36
CA ILE A 35 5.08 3.39 0.24
C ILE A 35 4.70 3.78 -1.18
N LYS A 36 5.48 4.66 -1.84
CA LYS A 36 5.16 5.10 -3.20
C LYS A 36 5.23 3.93 -4.20
N SER A 37 6.31 3.15 -4.13
CA SER A 37 6.47 1.99 -5.02
C SER A 37 5.38 0.95 -4.78
N GLY A 38 5.09 0.62 -3.52
CA GLY A 38 4.02 -0.32 -3.20
C GLY A 38 2.62 0.18 -3.61
N LEU A 39 2.35 1.49 -3.54
CA LEU A 39 1.08 2.08 -3.99
C LEU A 39 0.92 2.02 -5.51
N GLU A 40 1.98 2.28 -6.28
CA GLU A 40 1.95 2.12 -7.74
C GLU A 40 1.66 0.67 -8.15
N TRP A 41 2.29 -0.29 -7.48
CA TRP A 41 2.01 -1.71 -7.69
C TRP A 41 0.58 -2.09 -7.29
N ALA A 42 0.09 -1.59 -6.15
CA ALA A 42 -1.28 -1.84 -5.73
C ALA A 42 -2.29 -1.28 -6.73
N ASN A 43 -2.06 -0.08 -7.25
CA ASN A 43 -2.90 0.48 -8.32
C ASN A 43 -2.83 -0.32 -9.61
N LEU A 44 -1.66 -0.85 -9.97
CA LEU A 44 -1.51 -1.65 -11.18
C LEU A 44 -2.20 -3.02 -11.09
N PHE A 45 -2.21 -3.65 -9.92
CA PHE A 45 -2.81 -4.98 -9.73
C PHE A 45 -4.28 -4.93 -9.30
N PHE A 46 -4.68 -3.96 -8.48
CA PHE A 46 -6.00 -3.87 -7.87
C PHE A 46 -6.81 -2.68 -8.38
N GLY A 47 -6.21 -1.73 -9.12
CA GLY A 47 -6.90 -0.53 -9.59
C GLY A 47 -8.00 -0.80 -10.61
N ASP A 48 -8.00 -1.97 -11.26
CA ASP A 48 -9.10 -2.43 -12.13
C ASP A 48 -10.17 -3.22 -11.36
N LEU A 49 -9.90 -3.60 -10.11
CA LEU A 49 -10.85 -4.31 -9.24
C LEU A 49 -11.71 -3.36 -8.38
N VAL A 50 -11.42 -2.05 -8.44
CA VAL A 50 -12.05 -1.04 -7.59
C VAL A 50 -12.61 0.08 -8.46
N GLU A 51 -13.76 0.62 -8.09
CA GLU A 51 -14.37 1.76 -8.80
C GLU A 51 -13.54 3.05 -8.63
N ASP A 52 -12.95 3.25 -7.45
CA ASP A 52 -12.07 4.38 -7.18
C ASP A 52 -10.67 3.92 -6.78
N ARG A 53 -9.69 4.23 -7.63
CA ARG A 53 -8.28 3.87 -7.42
C ARG A 53 -7.65 4.61 -6.24
N HIS A 54 -8.16 5.79 -5.88
CA HIS A 54 -7.68 6.57 -4.73
C HIS A 54 -8.14 5.98 -3.39
N ALA A 55 -9.13 5.09 -3.40
CA ALA A 55 -9.55 4.33 -2.24
C ALA A 55 -8.58 3.19 -1.88
N ILE A 56 -7.61 2.87 -2.74
CA ILE A 56 -6.57 1.87 -2.44
C ILE A 56 -5.49 2.50 -1.57
N PHE A 57 -5.14 1.84 -0.49
CA PHE A 57 -3.97 2.17 0.33
C PHE A 57 -3.20 0.92 0.73
N ILE A 58 -1.93 1.10 1.05
CA ILE A 58 -1.02 0.00 1.35
C ILE A 58 -0.32 0.19 2.68
N VAL A 59 -0.11 -0.93 3.38
CA VAL A 59 0.68 -0.98 4.61
C VAL A 59 1.79 -2.00 4.42
N PRO A 60 3.06 -1.57 4.31
CA PRO A 60 4.18 -2.50 4.31
C PRO A 60 4.33 -3.16 5.69
N ASP A 61 4.49 -4.48 5.71
CA ASP A 61 4.64 -5.30 6.91
C ASP A 61 5.94 -4.98 7.68
N GLU A 62 6.94 -4.43 6.99
CA GLU A 62 8.23 -4.07 7.58
C GLU A 62 8.25 -2.68 8.25
N LEU A 63 7.21 -1.84 8.08
CA LEU A 63 7.14 -0.54 8.78
C LEU A 63 6.77 -0.78 10.25
N ARG A 64 7.74 -0.53 11.13
CA ARG A 64 7.48 -0.47 12.58
C ARG A 64 6.74 0.84 12.88
N PRO A 65 5.84 0.87 13.88
CA PRO A 65 5.08 2.07 14.25
C PRO A 65 5.94 3.29 14.66
N SER A 66 7.26 3.14 14.78
CA SER A 66 8.23 4.21 15.03
C SER A 66 8.57 5.08 13.80
N ASP A 67 8.30 4.62 12.58
CA ASP A 67 8.55 5.39 11.34
C ASP A 67 7.42 6.39 11.01
N PHE A 68 6.37 6.45 11.83
CA PHE A 68 5.32 7.48 11.73
C PHE A 68 5.72 8.84 12.35
N ILE A 69 6.88 8.91 13.01
CA ILE A 69 7.39 10.11 13.68
C ILE A 69 8.54 10.68 12.85
N ASP A 70 8.24 11.21 11.66
CA ASP A 70 8.95 12.37 11.11
C ASP A 70 8.24 12.80 9.82
N ILE A 71 7.16 13.56 10.00
CA ILE A 71 6.64 14.43 8.95
C ILE A 71 6.51 15.81 9.61
N PRO A 72 7.37 16.79 9.30
CA PRO A 72 7.22 18.16 9.79
C PRO A 72 5.96 18.85 9.27
#